data_AF-A0A484YU25-F1
#
_entry.id   AF-A0A484YU25-F1
#
_cell.length_a   1.000
_cell.length_b   1.000
_cell.length_c   1.000
_cell.angle_alpha   90.00
_cell.angle_beta   90.00
_cell.angle_gamma   90.00
#
_symmetry.space_group_name_H-M   'P 1'
#
loop_
_entity.id
_entity.type
_entity.pdbx_description
1 polymer ?
#
loop_
_entity_poly.entity_id
_entity_poly.type
_entity_poly.pdbx_seq_one_letter_code
_entity_poly.pdbx_strand_id
1 'polypeptide(L)'
;MKSTCCCKKAAQGAFHGIVDYAELPLVSVDFNHDPHSAIVDGTQTRVSGAHLIKTLVWCDNEWGFANRMLDTTLAMATVAFR
;
A
#
# COMPACT_ATOMS: atom_id res chain seq x y z
N MET A 1 -0.16 17.90 6.43
CA MET A 1 -1.49 17.46 6.91
C MET A 1 -2.45 17.02 5.80
N LYS A 2 -2.52 17.70 4.63
CA LYS A 2 -3.41 17.27 3.53
C LYS A 2 -2.92 16.02 2.76
N SER A 3 -1.60 15.86 2.59
CA SER A 3 -1.02 14.79 1.76
C SER A 3 -1.18 13.39 2.36
N THR A 4 -1.25 13.24 3.68
CA THR A 4 -1.46 11.94 4.34
C THR A 4 -2.92 11.49 4.30
N CYS A 5 -3.85 12.44 4.30
CA CYS A 5 -5.28 12.18 4.26
C CYS A 5 -5.73 11.46 2.98
N CYS A 6 -5.13 11.77 1.82
CA CYS A 6 -5.49 11.11 0.56
C CYS A 6 -5.04 9.65 0.51
N CYS A 7 -3.84 9.33 1.00
CA CYS A 7 -3.36 7.95 1.10
C CYS A 7 -4.25 7.11 2.02
N LYS A 8 -4.60 7.64 3.20
CA LYS A 8 -5.51 6.96 4.14
C LYS A 8 -6.88 6.68 3.54
N LYS A 9 -7.47 7.66 2.83
CA LYS A 9 -8.76 7.48 2.13
C LYS A 9 -8.67 6.48 0.97
N ALA A 10 -7.56 6.49 0.23
CA ALA A 10 -7.34 5.56 -0.87
C ALA A 10 -7.27 4.11 -0.37
N ALA A 11 -6.51 3.87 0.72
CA ALA A 11 -6.39 2.58 1.39
C ALA A 11 -7.73 2.06 1.94
N GLN A 12 -8.58 2.95 2.44
CA GLN A 12 -9.92 2.60 2.94
C GLN A 12 -10.97 2.44 1.83
N GLY A 13 -10.64 2.83 0.59
CA GLY A 13 -11.59 2.91 -0.52
C GLY A 13 -11.13 2.11 -1.72
N ALA A 14 -10.82 2.80 -2.82
CA ALA A 14 -10.53 2.18 -4.11
C ALA A 14 -9.35 1.20 -4.11
N PHE A 15 -8.44 1.30 -3.14
CA PHE A 15 -7.25 0.46 -3.02
C PHE A 15 -7.28 -0.45 -1.78
N HIS A 16 -8.44 -0.65 -1.17
CA HIS A 16 -8.58 -1.57 -0.04
C HIS A 16 -8.07 -2.98 -0.40
N GLY A 17 -7.20 -3.54 0.44
CA GLY A 17 -6.54 -4.83 0.21
C GLY A 17 -5.33 -4.79 -0.73
N ILE A 18 -5.03 -3.64 -1.35
CA ILE A 18 -3.86 -3.44 -2.22
C ILE A 18 -2.87 -2.45 -1.60
N VAL A 19 -3.37 -1.30 -1.12
CA VAL A 19 -2.58 -0.28 -0.41
C VAL A 19 -3.13 -0.14 1.00
N ASP A 20 -2.25 -0.17 1.99
CA ASP A 20 -2.59 0.16 3.37
C ASP A 20 -1.87 1.44 3.85
N TYR A 21 -2.26 1.95 5.00
CA TYR A 21 -1.76 3.19 5.59
C TYR A 21 -1.63 3.08 7.11
N ALA A 22 -0.42 3.29 7.62
CA ALA A 22 -0.11 3.18 9.05
C ALA A 22 0.38 4.52 9.64
N GLU A 23 -0.10 4.86 10.84
CA GLU A 23 0.38 6.00 11.65
C GLU A 23 0.94 5.55 13.01
N LEU A 24 1.07 4.23 13.21
CA LEU A 24 1.64 3.62 14.40
C LEU A 24 3.18 3.65 14.33
N PRO A 25 3.89 3.68 15.48
CA PRO A 25 5.34 3.64 15.52
C PRO A 25 5.85 2.20 15.28
N LEU A 26 5.75 1.75 14.03
CA LEU A 26 6.11 0.40 13.59
C LEU A 26 7.54 0.34 13.06
N VAL A 27 8.05 -0.88 12.96
CA VAL A 27 9.34 -1.22 12.34
C VAL A 27 9.12 -2.22 11.21
N SER A 28 10.18 -2.50 10.44
CA SER A 28 10.07 -3.30 9.21
C SER A 28 9.44 -4.70 9.42
N VAL A 29 9.75 -5.38 10.53
CA VAL A 29 9.26 -6.73 10.78
C VAL A 29 7.77 -6.78 11.10
N ASP A 30 7.17 -5.66 11.52
CA ASP A 30 5.71 -5.59 11.77
C ASP A 30 4.90 -5.76 10.47
N PHE A 31 5.53 -5.56 9.31
CA PHE A 31 4.94 -5.74 7.99
C PHE A 31 5.31 -7.08 7.35
N ASN A 32 6.06 -7.94 8.04
CA ASN A 32 6.40 -9.26 7.55
C ASN A 32 5.12 -10.08 7.38
N HIS A 33 4.96 -10.72 6.22
CA HIS A 33 3.77 -11.49 5.86
C HIS A 33 2.49 -10.65 5.71
N ASP A 34 2.61 -9.33 5.52
CA ASP A 34 1.49 -8.49 5.16
C ASP A 34 1.14 -8.65 3.66
N PRO A 35 -0.13 -8.95 3.31
CA PRO A 35 -0.52 -9.25 1.93
C PRO A 35 -0.69 -7.99 1.05
N HIS A 36 -0.64 -6.78 1.60
CA HIS A 36 -0.75 -5.56 0.80
C HIS A 36 0.49 -5.36 -0.08
N SER A 37 0.30 -4.72 -1.23
CA SER A 37 1.40 -4.41 -2.15
C SER A 37 2.22 -3.20 -1.69
N ALA A 38 1.63 -2.31 -0.91
CA ALA A 38 2.28 -1.12 -0.40
C ALA A 38 1.60 -0.68 0.90
N ILE A 39 2.40 -0.32 1.90
CA ILE A 39 1.92 0.20 3.17
C ILE A 39 2.58 1.55 3.40
N VAL A 40 1.81 2.62 3.29
CA VAL A 40 2.31 3.98 3.43
C VAL A 40 2.53 4.31 4.90
N ASP A 41 3.74 4.70 5.26
CA ASP A 41 4.07 5.16 6.60
C ASP A 41 3.77 6.66 6.73
N GLY A 42 2.62 6.96 7.35
CA GLY A 42 2.16 8.30 7.62
C GLY A 42 3.11 9.10 8.53
N THR A 43 3.84 8.42 9.41
CA THR A 43 4.77 9.07 10.36
C THR A 43 5.99 9.64 9.65
N GLN A 44 6.36 9.07 8.49
CA GLN A 44 7.53 9.45 7.69
C GLN A 44 7.20 10.39 6.53
N THR A 45 5.92 10.68 6.28
CA THR A 45 5.51 11.58 5.19
C THR A 45 5.90 13.03 5.50
N ARG A 46 6.60 13.69 4.58
CA ARG A 46 7.04 15.10 4.71
C ARG A 46 6.79 15.87 3.43
N VAL A 47 6.59 17.18 3.56
CA VAL A 47 6.51 18.10 2.42
C VAL A 47 7.55 19.20 2.62
N SER A 48 8.49 19.29 1.69
CA SER A 48 9.47 20.37 1.63
C SER A 48 8.92 21.50 0.76
N GLY A 49 8.79 22.69 1.34
CA GLY A 49 8.08 23.80 0.70
C GLY A 49 6.61 23.44 0.45
N ALA A 50 6.10 23.74 -0.75
CA ALA A 50 4.72 23.47 -1.13
C ALA A 50 4.54 22.31 -2.12
N HIS A 51 5.62 21.83 -2.75
CA HIS A 51 5.52 20.98 -3.95
C HIS A 51 6.35 19.70 -3.92
N LEU A 52 7.29 19.55 -2.98
CA LEU A 52 8.12 18.34 -2.91
C LEU A 52 7.64 17.45 -1.76
N ILE A 53 7.03 16.32 -2.10
CA ILE A 53 6.50 15.35 -1.14
C ILE A 53 7.48 14.17 -1.03
N LYS A 54 7.87 13.82 0.19
CA LYS A 54 8.52 12.55 0.51
C LYS A 54 7.51 11.65 1.21
N THR A 55 7.41 10.41 0.75
CA THR A 55 6.69 9.33 1.42
C THR A 55 7.63 8.15 1.62
N LEU A 56 7.42 7.38 2.69
CA LEU A 56 8.07 6.09 2.88
C LEU A 56 6.99 5.01 2.78
N VAL A 57 7.33 3.93 2.08
CA VAL A 57 6.39 2.85 1.78
C VAL A 57 7.07 1.54 2.12
N TRP A 58 6.40 0.75 2.95
CA TRP A 58 6.79 -0.61 3.29
C TRP A 58 6.15 -1.60 2.34
N CYS A 59 6.84 -2.73 2.16
CA CYS A 59 6.27 -3.93 1.56
C CYS A 59 7.02 -5.14 2.11
N ASP A 60 6.29 -6.23 2.32
CA ASP A 60 6.91 -7.54 2.22
C ASP A 60 7.09 -7.82 0.72
N ASN A 61 8.35 -7.83 0.28
CA ASN A 61 8.71 -7.92 -1.12
C ASN A 61 8.40 -9.30 -1.74
N GLU A 62 8.10 -10.31 -0.94
CA GLU A 62 7.70 -11.64 -1.40
C GLU A 62 6.20 -11.86 -1.24
N TRP A 63 5.67 -11.57 -0.04
CA TRP A 63 4.32 -11.96 0.32
C TRP A 63 3.25 -11.14 -0.40
N GLY A 64 3.40 -9.82 -0.44
CA GLY A 64 2.47 -8.95 -1.18
C GLY A 64 2.47 -9.31 -2.68
N PHE A 65 3.64 -9.57 -3.25
CA PHE A 65 3.77 -9.95 -4.66
C PHE A 65 3.15 -11.33 -4.96
N ALA A 66 3.39 -12.33 -4.11
CA ALA A 66 2.79 -13.66 -4.26
C ALA A 66 1.26 -13.63 -4.27
N ASN A 67 0.65 -12.78 -3.42
CA ASN A 67 -0.81 -12.59 -3.44
C ASN A 67 -1.28 -11.91 -4.75
N ARG A 68 -0.55 -10.90 -5.25
CA ARG A 68 -0.89 -10.26 -6.54
C ARG A 68 -0.79 -11.20 -7.74
N MET A 69 0.07 -12.22 -7.68
CA MET A 69 0.11 -13.27 -8.71
C MET A 69 -1.21 -14.05 -8.79
N LEU A 70 -1.80 -14.38 -7.63
CA LEU A 70 -3.11 -15.06 -7.57
C LEU A 70 -4.23 -14.16 -8.07
N ASP A 71 -4.27 -12.90 -7.63
CA ASP A 71 -5.27 -11.92 -8.07
C ASP A 71 -5.24 -11.73 -9.59
N THR A 72 -4.03 -11.60 -10.14
CA THR A 72 -3.82 -11.43 -11.60
C THR A 72 -4.26 -12.68 -12.35
N THR A 73 -3.91 -13.87 -11.85
CA THR A 73 -4.32 -15.15 -12.45
C THR A 73 -5.85 -15.26 -12.51
N LEU A 74 -6.53 -14.91 -11.41
CA LEU A 74 -7.99 -14.91 -11.36
C LEU A 74 -8.59 -13.89 -12.33
N ALA A 75 -8.04 -12.68 -12.42
CA ALA A 75 -8.48 -11.66 -13.36
C ALA A 75 -8.33 -12.13 -14.83
N MET A 76 -7.19 -12.73 -15.16
CA MET A 76 -6.94 -13.32 -16.49
C MET A 76 -7.95 -14.42 -16.81
N ALA A 77 -8.16 -15.37 -15.90
CA ALA A 77 -9.13 -16.45 -16.08
C ALA A 77 -10.56 -15.91 -16.22
N THR A 78 -10.93 -14.90 -15.44
CA THR A 78 -12.27 -14.29 -15.46
C THR A 78 -12.55 -13.60 -16.80
N VAL A 79 -11.56 -12.96 -17.40
CA VAL A 79 -11.72 -12.29 -18.70
C VAL A 79 -11.65 -13.28 -19.86
N ALA A 80 -10.84 -14.34 -19.76
CA ALA A 80 -10.65 -15.31 -20.83
C ALA A 80 -11.90 -16.15 -21.17
N PHE A 81 -12.80 -16.34 -20.21
CA PHE A 81 -14.01 -17.16 -20.37
C PHE A 81 -15.31 -16.34 -20.25
N ARG A 82 -15.24 -15.04 -20.54
CA ARG A 82 -16.39 -14.17 -20.82
C ARG A 82 -16.63 -14.09 -22.33
#